data_AF-A0A6G0X1J1-F1
#
_entry.id   AF-A0A6G0X1J1-F1
#
_cell.length_a   1.000
_cell.length_b   1.000
_cell.length_c   1.000
_cell.angle_alpha   90.00
_cell.angle_beta   90.00
_cell.angle_gamma   90.00
#
_symmetry.space_group_name_H-M   'P 1'
#
loop_
_entity.id
_entity.type
_entity.pdbx_description
1 polymer ?
#
loop_
_entity_poly.entity_id
_entity_poly.type
_entity_poly.pdbx_seq_one_letter_code
_entity_poly.pdbx_strand_id
1 'polypeptide(L)'
;TLRTATTWLNEWEYNMSNGFINKNEFLTKATAEGLRISLESTINLSNYLLNECNFIYVLTGKLNQDCLEKFFVIIRQVAGPNDHPFTPTFL
;
A
#
# COMPACT_ATOMS: atom_id res chain seq x y z
N THR A 1 3.52 -10.17 12.14
CA THR A 1 4.12 -8.82 11.97
C THR A 1 4.43 -8.59 10.49
N LEU A 2 4.88 -7.40 10.06
CA LEU A 2 5.21 -7.15 8.64
C LEU A 2 6.23 -8.14 8.08
N ARG A 3 7.23 -8.55 8.88
CA ARG A 3 8.21 -9.58 8.49
C ARG A 3 7.56 -10.94 8.24
N THR A 4 6.60 -11.34 9.09
CA THR A 4 5.82 -12.58 8.89
C THR A 4 5.02 -12.52 7.58
N ALA A 5 4.48 -11.36 7.21
CA ALA A 5 3.76 -11.19 5.96
C ALA A 5 4.68 -11.38 4.73
N THR A 6 5.94 -10.93 4.81
CA THR A 6 6.94 -11.20 3.77
C THR A 6 7.24 -12.69 3.64
N THR A 7 7.44 -13.40 4.76
CA THR A 7 7.65 -14.85 4.75
C THR A 7 6.45 -15.58 4.14
N TRP A 8 5.24 -15.22 4.55
CA TRP A 8 4.01 -15.80 4.02
C TRP A 8 3.86 -15.58 2.51
N LEU A 9 4.17 -14.37 2.01
CA LEU A 9 4.15 -14.08 0.56
C LEU A 9 5.15 -14.94 -0.21
N ASN A 10 6.36 -15.17 0.33
CA ASN A 10 7.36 -16.05 -0.26
C ASN A 10 6.89 -17.51 -0.31
N GLU A 11 6.28 -18.01 0.76
CA GLU A 11 5.76 -19.36 0.82
C GLU A 11 4.60 -19.57 -0.16
N TRP A 12 3.72 -18.58 -0.29
CA TRP A 12 2.62 -18.61 -1.26
C TRP A 12 3.13 -18.64 -2.71
N GLU A 13 4.14 -17.82 -3.02
CA GLU A 13 4.80 -17.80 -4.34
C GLU A 13 5.57 -19.10 -4.62
N TYR A 14 6.22 -19.66 -3.60
CA TYR A 14 6.87 -20.98 -3.67
C TYR A 14 5.85 -22.08 -3.98
N ASN A 15 4.68 -22.06 -3.33
CA ASN A 15 3.64 -23.05 -3.57
C ASN A 15 3.12 -23.00 -5.02
N MET A 16 2.99 -21.80 -5.59
CA MET A 16 2.65 -21.64 -7.01
C MET A 16 3.76 -22.19 -7.91
N SER A 17 5.01 -21.86 -7.60
CA SER A 17 6.18 -22.24 -8.42
C SER A 17 6.40 -23.75 -8.46
N ASN A 18 6.05 -24.47 -7.40
CA ASN A 18 6.11 -25.94 -7.33
C ASN A 18 4.82 -26.65 -7.80
N GLY A 19 3.82 -25.90 -8.26
CA GLY A 19 2.57 -26.46 -8.77
C GLY A 19 1.62 -27.00 -7.69
N PHE A 20 1.81 -26.62 -6.42
CA PHE A 20 0.85 -26.94 -5.35
C PHE A 20 -0.43 -26.11 -5.46
N ILE A 21 -0.36 -24.94 -6.11
CA ILE A 21 -1.50 -24.09 -6.46
C ILE A 21 -1.37 -23.61 -7.90
N ASN A 22 -2.49 -23.26 -8.51
CA ASN A 22 -2.54 -22.71 -9.85
C ASN A 22 -2.16 -21.22 -9.87
N LYS A 23 -1.70 -20.74 -11.02
CA LYS A 23 -1.37 -19.31 -11.21
C LYS A 23 -2.55 -18.37 -10.94
N ASN A 24 -3.78 -18.84 -11.19
CA ASN A 24 -5.01 -18.06 -10.95
C ASN A 24 -5.36 -17.96 -9.46
N GLU A 25 -4.74 -18.78 -8.63
CA GLU A 25 -4.88 -18.79 -7.16
C GLU A 25 -3.76 -17.97 -6.48
N PHE A 26 -2.92 -17.32 -7.27
CA PHE A 26 -1.89 -16.40 -6.82
C PHE A 26 -2.11 -14.99 -7.37
N LEU A 27 -1.43 -14.02 -6.79
CA LEU A 27 -1.43 -12.63 -7.24
C LEU A 27 -0.85 -12.51 -8.66
N THR A 28 -1.29 -11.47 -9.38
CA THR A 28 -0.56 -11.10 -10.61
C THR A 28 0.87 -10.70 -10.25
N LYS A 29 1.81 -10.89 -11.18
CA LYS A 29 3.22 -10.55 -10.97
C LYS A 29 3.40 -9.11 -10.45
N ALA A 30 2.72 -8.15 -11.08
CA ALA A 30 2.78 -6.73 -10.69
C ALA A 30 2.25 -6.50 -9.26
N THR A 31 1.15 -7.15 -8.89
CA THR A 31 0.58 -7.04 -7.53
C THR A 31 1.50 -7.68 -6.48
N ALA A 32 2.09 -8.84 -6.76
CA ALA A 32 3.01 -9.51 -5.85
C ALA A 32 4.29 -8.68 -5.63
N GLU A 33 4.87 -8.14 -6.71
CA GLU A 33 6.04 -7.26 -6.64
C GLU A 33 5.72 -5.97 -5.87
N GLY A 34 4.60 -5.32 -6.19
CA GLY A 34 4.16 -4.11 -5.47
C GLY A 34 3.93 -4.36 -3.98
N LEU A 35 3.35 -5.50 -3.62
CA LEU A 35 3.16 -5.89 -2.21
C LEU A 35 4.49 -6.13 -1.50
N ARG A 36 5.43 -6.82 -2.16
CA ARG A 36 6.77 -7.10 -1.61
C ARG A 36 7.53 -5.80 -1.33
N ILE A 37 7.55 -4.88 -2.30
CA ILE A 37 8.16 -3.55 -2.15
C ILE A 37 7.48 -2.79 -1.00
N SER A 38 6.14 -2.77 -0.96
CA SER A 38 5.40 -2.06 0.10
C SER A 38 5.75 -2.58 1.50
N LEU A 39 5.83 -3.90 1.67
CA LEU A 39 6.21 -4.52 2.95
C LEU A 39 7.63 -4.14 3.35
N GLU A 40 8.58 -4.29 2.42
CA GLU A 40 10.01 -4.03 2.68
C GLU A 40 10.29 -2.56 2.96
N SER A 41 9.76 -1.65 2.13
CA SER A 41 9.86 -0.21 2.34
C SER A 41 9.24 0.23 3.66
N THR A 42 8.09 -0.34 4.04
CA THR A 42 7.44 -0.02 5.33
C THR A 42 8.29 -0.46 6.51
N ILE A 43 8.88 -1.66 6.46
CA ILE A 43 9.80 -2.15 7.50
C ILE A 43 11.03 -1.25 7.60
N ASN A 44 11.65 -0.95 6.46
CA ASN A 44 12.88 -0.15 6.40
C ASN A 44 12.64 1.27 6.93
N LEU A 45 11.56 1.93 6.48
CA LEU A 45 11.18 3.25 6.98
C LEU A 45 10.85 3.23 8.47
N SER A 46 10.12 2.21 8.94
CA SER A 46 9.81 2.09 10.36
C SER A 46 11.07 1.94 11.21
N ASN A 47 12.02 1.11 10.79
CA ASN A 47 13.29 0.94 11.49
C ASN A 47 14.09 2.24 11.50
N TYR A 48 14.15 2.97 10.38
CA TYR A 48 14.82 4.26 10.31
C TYR A 48 14.20 5.28 11.29
N LEU A 49 12.87 5.42 11.29
CA LEU A 49 12.18 6.36 12.17
C LEU A 49 12.37 6.01 13.66
N LEU A 50 12.30 4.74 14.01
CA LEU A 50 12.45 4.30 15.40
C LEU A 50 13.90 4.39 15.88
N ASN A 51 14.85 3.91 15.09
CA ASN A 51 16.24 3.73 15.53
C ASN A 51 17.13 4.95 15.25
N GLU A 52 16.95 5.61 14.10
CA GLU A 52 17.81 6.74 13.69
C GLU A 52 17.19 8.08 14.09
N CYS A 53 15.87 8.22 13.92
CA CYS A 53 15.17 9.46 14.27
C CYS A 53 14.61 9.49 15.70
N ASN A 54 14.74 8.40 16.46
CA ASN A 54 14.28 8.27 17.85
C ASN A 54 12.77 8.55 18.07
N PHE A 55 11.93 8.21 17.10
CA PHE A 55 10.49 8.22 17.31
C PHE A 55 10.08 7.08 18.27
N ILE A 56 9.10 7.35 19.13
CA ILE A 56 8.61 6.36 20.12
C ILE A 56 7.80 5.25 19.44
N TYR A 57 7.09 5.59 18.36
CA TYR A 57 6.26 4.67 17.59
C TYR A 57 6.06 5.18 16.16
N VAL A 58 5.62 4.30 15.26
CA VAL A 58 5.31 4.61 13.87
C VAL A 58 3.86 4.20 13.57
N LEU A 59 3.08 5.13 13.03
CA LEU A 59 1.71 4.87 12.58
C LEU A 59 1.72 4.55 11.09
N THR A 60 1.77 3.26 10.73
CA THR A 60 1.82 2.83 9.33
C THR A 60 0.61 3.28 8.50
N GLY A 61 -0.55 3.50 9.14
CA GLY A 61 -1.73 4.08 8.48
C GLY A 61 -1.55 5.52 7.99
N LYS A 62 -0.43 6.18 8.30
CA LYS A 62 -0.04 7.49 7.73
C LYS A 62 0.90 7.39 6.54
N LEU A 63 1.28 6.18 6.14
CA LEU A 63 2.16 5.92 4.99
C LEU A 63 1.38 5.62 3.70
N ASN A 64 0.05 5.76 3.72
CA ASN A 64 -0.83 5.51 2.58
C ASN A 64 -1.36 6.80 1.96
N GLN A 65 -2.03 6.66 0.80
CA GLN A 65 -2.59 7.78 0.06
C GLN A 65 -4.02 8.16 0.47
N ASP A 66 -4.62 7.49 1.48
CA ASP A 66 -6.02 7.69 1.87
C ASP A 66 -6.34 9.15 2.21
N CYS A 67 -5.39 9.88 2.80
CA CYS A 67 -5.58 11.30 3.13
C CYS A 67 -5.73 12.16 1.86
N LEU A 68 -5.00 11.81 0.79
CA LEU A 68 -5.10 12.47 -0.50
C LEU A 68 -6.40 12.07 -1.22
N GLU A 69 -6.78 10.79 -1.18
CA GLU A 69 -8.05 10.34 -1.75
C GLU A 69 -9.25 11.00 -1.07
N LYS A 70 -9.22 11.10 0.27
CA LYS A 70 -10.24 11.83 1.04
C LYS A 70 -10.34 13.29 0.61
N PHE A 71 -9.20 13.95 0.38
CA PHE A 71 -9.19 15.31 -0.15
C PHE A 71 -9.89 15.40 -1.51
N PHE A 72 -9.58 14.50 -2.45
CA PHE A 72 -10.27 14.47 -3.75
C PHE A 72 -11.77 14.18 -3.65
N VAL A 73 -12.18 13.32 -2.72
CA VAL A 73 -13.61 13.07 -2.44
C VAL A 73 -14.29 14.35 -1.95
N ILE A 74 -13.67 15.11 -1.05
CA ILE A 74 -14.22 16.38 -0.57
C ILE A 74 -14.38 17.36 -1.74
N ILE A 75 -13.36 17.50 -2.59
CA ILE A 75 -13.42 18.40 -3.76
C ILE A 75 -14.56 18.02 -4.71
N ARG A 76 -14.77 16.72 -4.96
CA ARG A 76 -15.90 16.26 -5.77
C ARG A 76 -17.24 16.54 -5.11
N GLN A 77 -17.34 16.35 -3.79
CA GLN A 77 -18.58 16.60 -3.04
C GLN A 77 -18.98 18.08 -3.03
N VAL A 78 -18.02 19.02 -2.90
CA VAL A 78 -18.33 20.46 -2.92
C VAL A 78 -18.77 20.95 -4.30
N ALA A 79 -18.44 20.23 -5.38
CA ALA A 79 -18.88 20.54 -6.74
C ALA A 79 -20.34 20.12 -7.01
N GLY A 80 -21.03 19.52 -6.03
CA GLY A 80 -22.44 19.15 -6.13
C GLY A 80 -22.67 18.10 -7.23
N PRO A 81 -23.61 18.30 -8.18
CA PRO A 81 -23.83 17.38 -9.30
C PRO A 81 -22.64 17.25 -10.26
N ASN A 82 -21.64 18.15 -10.16
CA ASN A 82 -20.48 18.15 -11.05
C ASN A 82 -19.37 17.24 -10.50
N ASP A 83 -19.59 15.93 -10.54
CA ASP A 83 -18.68 14.89 -10.02
C ASP A 83 -17.28 14.85 -10.69
N HIS A 84 -17.11 15.57 -11.80
CA HIS A 84 -15.89 15.66 -12.59
C HIS A 84 -15.52 17.14 -12.83
N PRO A 85 -15.01 17.84 -11.80
CA PRO A 85 -14.68 19.26 -11.92
C PRO A 85 -13.59 19.49 -12.98
N PHE A 86 -13.74 20.57 -13.76
CA PHE A 86 -12.67 21.07 -14.62
C PHE A 86 -11.57 21.72 -13.76
N THR A 87 -10.36 21.87 -14.31
CA THR A 87 -9.22 22.46 -13.59
C THR A 87 -9.54 23.77 -12.85
N PRO A 88 -10.30 24.74 -13.40
CA PRO A 88 -10.65 25.96 -12.67
C PRO A 88 -11.63 25.78 -11.51
N THR A 89 -12.36 24.66 -11.48
CA THR A 89 -13.28 24.29 -10.39
C THR A 89 -12.57 23.47 -9.31
N PHE A 90 -11.45 22.85 -9.66
CA PHE A 90 -10.58 22.11 -8.74
C PHE A 90 -9.60 23.02 -7.99
N LEU A 91 -9.12 24.10 -8.64
CA LEU A 91 -8.19 25.10 -8.10
C LEU A 91 -8.89 26.16 -7.24
#